data_AF-A0A7Y9T2E5-F1
#
_entry.id   AF-A0A7Y9T2E5-F1
#
_cell.length_a   1.000
_cell.length_b   1.000
_cell.length_c   1.000
_cell.angle_alpha   90.00
_cell.angle_beta   90.00
_cell.angle_gamma   90.00
#
_symmetry.space_group_name_H-M   'P 1'
#
loop_
_entity.id
_entity.type
_entity.pdbx_description
1 polymer ?
#
loop_
_entity_poly.entity_id
_entity_poly.type
_entity_poly.pdbx_seq_one_letter_code
_entity_poly.pdbx_strand_id
1 'polypeptide(L)'
;MNVVLDTNAIVSLGLTNPAFGSLRDYLRKTKSRLLLPEVVLEELRAQRRSAVSKSVRKGLEADKELAASVPGYRPVVKHLNRIDPETAADALEADLKTLTDKVSTVENQPADLKELVRRLANRIPPASPAGEEARDVLIWLAVLRLARKDELAFVTGDKKAFHKDGNLKPELEKELNSVSNAVAVYEGLDAFLKVHHARSSWIDKEWVEAQVESSLVDSAIERYINGKENRLVMPSVDHEGAKFTGYSNFVQVVQRDVENFFVSDMVSGAMMVGVSLWAELEIEIEFEIGQDVWLSRSKGPTSQVKVVYPVISADLQLEVANKSLKSVTVSDIERA
;
A
#
# COMPACT_ATOMS: atom_id res chain seq x y z
N MET A 1 0.96 5.08 2.49
CA MET A 1 0.95 5.06 3.98
C MET A 1 0.63 3.65 4.49
N ASN A 2 1.55 3.00 5.20
CA ASN A 2 1.30 1.64 5.72
C ASN A 2 0.31 1.69 6.91
N VAL A 3 -0.42 0.60 7.14
CA VAL A 3 -1.45 0.52 8.18
C VAL A 3 -1.00 -0.43 9.28
N VAL A 4 -1.05 0.00 10.54
CA VAL A 4 -0.82 -0.81 11.74
C VAL A 4 -2.16 -0.97 12.45
N LEU A 5 -2.57 -2.21 12.71
CA LEU A 5 -3.81 -2.49 13.45
C LEU A 5 -3.49 -3.03 14.84
N ASP A 6 -4.24 -2.54 15.81
CA ASP A 6 -4.39 -3.14 17.14
C ASP A 6 -5.30 -4.40 17.05
N THR A 7 -5.11 -5.34 17.97
CA THR A 7 -5.95 -6.54 18.10
C THR A 7 -7.43 -6.19 18.18
N ASN A 8 -7.79 -5.17 18.98
CA ASN A 8 -9.18 -4.74 19.16
C ASN A 8 -9.82 -4.26 17.85
N ALA A 9 -9.04 -3.63 16.96
CA ALA A 9 -9.54 -3.17 15.66
C ALA A 9 -9.86 -4.35 14.74
N ILE A 10 -9.16 -5.48 14.86
CA ILE A 10 -9.37 -6.68 14.05
C ILE A 10 -10.53 -7.52 14.61
N VAL A 11 -10.52 -7.77 15.92
CA VAL A 11 -11.46 -8.68 16.59
C VAL A 11 -12.89 -8.14 16.56
N SER A 12 -13.06 -6.84 16.78
CA SER A 12 -14.39 -6.20 16.82
C SER A 12 -15.16 -6.32 15.50
N LEU A 13 -14.44 -6.37 14.38
CA LEU A 13 -15.03 -6.44 13.05
C LEU A 13 -15.12 -7.89 12.56
N GLY A 14 -14.06 -8.68 12.77
CA GLY A 14 -13.87 -9.98 12.15
C GLY A 14 -13.36 -9.87 10.71
N LEU A 15 -12.62 -10.88 10.25
CA LEU A 15 -11.99 -10.88 8.92
C LEU A 15 -13.00 -10.91 7.76
N THR A 16 -14.21 -11.40 8.01
CA THR A 16 -15.31 -11.48 7.02
C THR A 16 -16.13 -10.19 6.95
N ASN A 17 -15.79 -9.17 7.73
CA ASN A 17 -16.54 -7.92 7.78
C ASN A 17 -16.35 -7.09 6.49
N PRO A 18 -17.41 -6.45 5.95
CA PRO A 18 -17.28 -5.52 4.82
C PRO A 18 -16.24 -4.41 5.03
N ALA A 19 -16.05 -3.93 6.26
CA ALA A 19 -15.01 -2.96 6.59
C ALA A 19 -13.60 -3.52 6.32
N PHE A 20 -13.36 -4.78 6.66
CA PHE A 20 -12.08 -5.44 6.37
C PHE A 20 -11.89 -5.65 4.86
N GLY A 21 -12.96 -5.95 4.12
CA GLY A 21 -12.95 -5.95 2.66
C GLY A 21 -12.56 -4.59 2.06
N SER A 22 -13.10 -3.51 2.64
CA SER A 22 -12.77 -2.13 2.25
C SER A 22 -11.31 -1.76 2.58
N LEU A 23 -10.79 -2.23 3.71
CA LEU A 23 -9.37 -2.10 4.05
C LEU A 23 -8.49 -2.82 3.03
N ARG A 24 -8.86 -4.05 2.63
CA ARG A 24 -8.13 -4.79 1.59
C ARG A 24 -8.11 -4.02 0.27
N ASP A 25 -9.25 -3.47 -0.14
CA ASP A 25 -9.31 -2.65 -1.35
C ASP A 25 -8.44 -1.41 -1.24
N TYR A 26 -8.43 -0.74 -0.08
CA TYR A 26 -7.51 0.36 0.20
C TYR A 26 -6.04 -0.07 0.08
N LEU A 27 -5.62 -1.17 0.72
CA LEU A 27 -4.23 -1.65 0.67
C LEU A 27 -3.80 -2.04 -0.75
N ARG A 28 -4.72 -2.63 -1.53
CA ARG A 28 -4.49 -2.94 -2.94
C ARG A 28 -4.30 -1.66 -3.76
N LYS A 29 -5.27 -0.74 -3.69
CA LYS A 29 -5.30 0.53 -4.44
C LYS A 29 -4.17 1.49 -4.08
N THR A 30 -3.63 1.42 -2.87
CA THR A 30 -2.61 2.39 -2.39
C THR A 30 -1.19 1.84 -2.38
N LYS A 31 -1.01 0.59 -2.82
CA LYS A 31 0.24 -0.17 -2.62
C LYS A 31 0.72 -0.22 -1.15
N SER A 32 -0.14 0.08 -0.19
CA SER A 32 0.18 0.06 1.24
C SER A 32 0.22 -1.36 1.81
N ARG A 33 0.97 -1.53 2.89
CA ARG A 33 1.07 -2.81 3.63
C ARG A 33 0.30 -2.75 4.93
N LEU A 34 -0.24 -3.91 5.33
CA LEU A 34 -0.75 -4.14 6.67
C LEU A 34 0.39 -4.68 7.53
N LEU A 35 0.86 -3.87 8.47
CA LEU A 35 1.94 -4.21 9.38
C LEU A 35 1.32 -4.66 10.70
N LEU A 36 1.49 -5.95 11.03
CA LEU A 36 0.96 -6.53 12.27
C LEU A 36 2.09 -6.71 13.27
N PRO A 37 2.13 -5.96 14.38
CA PRO A 37 3.05 -6.24 15.46
C PRO A 37 2.90 -7.68 15.94
N GLU A 38 4.02 -8.36 16.21
CA GLU A 38 4.03 -9.75 16.67
C GLU A 38 3.10 -9.97 17.87
N VAL A 39 3.06 -9.03 18.81
CA VAL A 39 2.19 -9.10 19.99
C VAL A 39 0.70 -9.09 19.64
N VAL A 40 0.31 -8.43 18.54
CA VAL A 40 -1.08 -8.43 18.03
C VAL A 40 -1.42 -9.79 17.45
N LEU A 41 -0.51 -10.38 16.67
CA LEU A 41 -0.70 -11.70 16.08
C LEU A 41 -0.83 -12.78 17.17
N GLU A 42 0.06 -12.77 18.15
CA GLU A 42 0.02 -13.71 19.27
C GLU A 42 -1.26 -13.57 20.09
N GLU A 43 -1.74 -12.35 20.29
CA GLU A 43 -3.03 -12.15 20.95
C GLU A 43 -4.20 -12.68 20.11
N LEU A 44 -4.24 -12.37 18.81
CA LEU A 44 -5.28 -12.88 17.92
C LEU A 44 -5.37 -14.41 17.96
N ARG A 45 -4.21 -15.08 17.95
CA ARG A 45 -4.10 -16.54 18.08
C ARG A 45 -4.63 -17.01 19.44
N ALA A 46 -4.22 -16.37 20.54
CA ALA A 46 -4.68 -16.71 21.89
C ALA A 46 -6.20 -16.52 22.05
N GLN A 47 -6.75 -15.42 21.53
CA GLN A 47 -8.19 -15.15 21.55
C GLN A 47 -8.95 -16.16 20.70
N ARG A 48 -8.45 -16.50 19.50
CA ARG A 48 -9.06 -17.52 18.62
C ARG A 48 -9.09 -18.88 19.30
N ARG A 49 -7.96 -19.32 19.86
CA ARG A 49 -7.83 -20.56 20.64
C ARG A 49 -8.85 -20.61 21.78
N SER A 50 -8.95 -19.53 22.56
CA SER A 50 -9.91 -19.41 23.66
C SER A 50 -11.36 -19.47 23.19
N ALA A 51 -11.70 -18.73 22.12
CA ALA A 51 -13.05 -18.69 21.55
C ALA A 51 -13.49 -20.04 21.01
N VAL A 52 -12.61 -20.75 20.29
CA VAL A 52 -12.85 -22.10 19.77
C VAL A 52 -13.03 -23.09 20.93
N SER A 53 -12.12 -23.08 21.91
CA SER A 53 -12.20 -23.97 23.08
C SER A 53 -13.50 -23.80 23.86
N LYS A 54 -13.92 -22.54 24.07
CA LYS A 54 -15.19 -22.21 24.73
C LYS A 54 -16.39 -22.69 23.91
N SER A 55 -16.35 -22.55 22.60
CA SER A 55 -17.44 -22.99 21.70
C SER A 55 -17.55 -24.51 21.65
N VAL A 56 -16.41 -25.22 21.59
CA VAL A 56 -16.37 -26.69 21.66
C VAL A 56 -16.95 -27.18 22.99
N ARG A 57 -16.52 -26.59 24.12
CA ARG A 57 -17.04 -26.95 25.44
C ARG A 57 -18.56 -26.75 25.54
N LYS A 58 -19.07 -25.59 25.10
CA LYS A 58 -20.51 -25.31 25.07
C LYS A 58 -21.28 -26.30 24.20
N GLY A 59 -20.74 -26.64 23.03
CA GLY A 59 -21.33 -27.65 22.15
C GLY A 59 -21.40 -29.03 22.82
N LEU A 60 -20.36 -29.43 23.55
CA LEU A 60 -20.32 -30.69 24.28
C LEU A 60 -21.30 -30.72 25.47
N GLU A 61 -21.46 -29.59 26.17
CA GLU A 61 -22.45 -29.46 27.25
C GLU A 61 -23.88 -29.56 26.69
N ALA A 62 -24.20 -28.84 25.60
CA ALA A 62 -25.51 -28.91 24.95
C ALA A 62 -25.83 -30.31 24.37
N ASP A 63 -24.84 -31.00 23.79
CA ASP A 63 -24.99 -32.36 23.27
C ASP A 63 -25.32 -33.36 24.38
N LYS A 64 -24.74 -33.18 25.58
CA LYS A 64 -25.07 -33.98 26.77
C LYS A 64 -26.50 -33.72 27.26
N GLU A 65 -26.91 -32.44 27.31
CA GLU A 65 -28.26 -32.06 27.72
C GLU A 65 -29.34 -32.62 26.79
N LEU A 66 -29.10 -32.59 25.47
CA LEU A 66 -29.97 -33.20 24.46
C LEU A 66 -30.09 -34.71 24.65
N ALA A 67 -28.98 -35.40 24.90
CA ALA A 67 -28.97 -36.83 25.16
C ALA A 67 -29.77 -37.22 26.41
N ALA A 68 -29.79 -36.37 27.43
CA ALA A 68 -30.60 -36.57 28.62
C ALA A 68 -32.10 -36.31 28.39
N SER A 69 -32.44 -35.39 27.48
CA SER A 69 -33.81 -34.89 27.30
C SER A 69 -34.59 -35.60 26.20
N VAL A 70 -33.92 -36.19 25.21
CA VAL A 70 -34.55 -36.76 24.02
C VAL A 70 -34.27 -38.26 23.93
N PRO A 71 -35.26 -39.13 24.24
CA PRO A 71 -35.11 -40.57 24.09
C PRO A 71 -34.71 -40.98 22.67
N GLY A 72 -33.66 -41.79 22.55
CA GLY A 72 -33.14 -42.24 21.26
C GLY A 72 -32.16 -41.28 20.57
N TYR A 73 -31.88 -40.11 21.13
CA TYR A 73 -30.85 -39.20 20.62
C TYR A 73 -29.46 -39.84 20.71
N ARG A 74 -28.65 -39.65 19.65
CA ARG A 74 -27.26 -40.11 19.58
C ARG A 74 -26.32 -38.91 19.63
N PRO A 75 -25.46 -38.80 20.67
CA PRO A 75 -24.54 -37.68 20.82
C PRO A 75 -23.62 -37.46 19.61
N VAL A 76 -23.40 -36.20 19.25
CA VAL A 76 -22.53 -35.76 18.13
C VAL A 76 -21.08 -35.50 18.60
N VAL A 77 -20.76 -35.77 19.87
CA VAL A 77 -19.43 -35.63 20.54
C VAL A 77 -18.22 -35.90 19.64
N LYS A 78 -18.29 -36.93 18.78
CA LYS A 78 -17.17 -37.32 17.90
C LYS A 78 -16.70 -36.21 16.98
N HIS A 79 -17.58 -35.32 16.52
CA HIS A 79 -17.20 -34.22 15.62
C HIS A 79 -16.59 -33.05 16.39
N LEU A 80 -17.15 -32.70 17.55
CA LEU A 80 -16.68 -31.58 18.37
C LEU A 80 -15.28 -31.85 18.95
N ASN A 81 -14.99 -33.09 19.36
CA ASN A 81 -13.67 -33.48 19.86
C ASN A 81 -12.56 -33.48 18.80
N ARG A 82 -12.91 -33.40 17.51
CA ARG A 82 -11.93 -33.31 16.40
C ARG A 82 -11.51 -31.86 16.12
N ILE A 83 -12.23 -30.88 16.66
CA ILE A 83 -11.89 -29.47 16.48
C ILE A 83 -10.75 -29.14 17.42
N ASP A 84 -9.55 -29.00 16.86
CA ASP A 84 -8.36 -28.58 17.58
C ASP A 84 -8.26 -27.04 17.62
N PRO A 85 -8.27 -26.41 18.82
CA PRO A 85 -8.10 -24.97 18.96
C PRO A 85 -6.79 -24.42 18.40
N GLU A 86 -5.70 -25.21 18.42
CA GLU A 86 -4.41 -24.77 17.86
C GLU A 86 -4.47 -24.68 16.34
N THR A 87 -4.94 -25.74 15.69
CA THR A 87 -5.18 -25.76 14.23
C THR A 87 -6.06 -24.58 13.79
N ALA A 88 -7.09 -24.21 14.57
CA ALA A 88 -7.95 -23.08 14.27
C ALA A 88 -7.29 -21.70 14.49
N ALA A 89 -6.29 -21.61 15.39
CA ALA A 89 -5.49 -20.41 15.59
C ALA A 89 -4.45 -20.24 14.48
N ASP A 90 -3.80 -21.31 14.04
CA ASP A 90 -2.85 -21.29 12.92
C ASP A 90 -3.55 -20.98 11.59
N ALA A 91 -4.78 -21.50 11.40
CA ALA A 91 -5.61 -21.16 10.25
C ALA A 91 -5.92 -19.65 10.18
N LEU A 92 -6.07 -18.96 11.32
CA LEU A 92 -6.31 -17.51 11.34
C LEU A 92 -5.13 -16.72 10.77
N GLU A 93 -3.90 -17.14 11.10
CA GLU A 93 -2.68 -16.51 10.55
C GLU A 93 -2.58 -16.75 9.04
N ALA A 94 -2.87 -17.97 8.58
CA ALA A 94 -2.93 -18.29 7.17
C ALA A 94 -4.02 -17.46 6.44
N ASP A 95 -5.20 -17.31 7.05
CA ASP A 95 -6.28 -16.47 6.53
C ASP A 95 -5.82 -15.01 6.42
N LEU A 96 -5.17 -14.46 7.45
CA LEU A 96 -4.60 -13.11 7.40
C LEU A 96 -3.60 -12.93 6.25
N LYS A 97 -2.71 -13.90 6.05
CA LYS A 97 -1.70 -13.88 4.97
C LYS A 97 -2.31 -14.07 3.58
N THR A 98 -3.38 -14.84 3.45
CA THR A 98 -4.06 -15.06 2.16
C THR A 98 -4.99 -13.90 1.79
N LEU A 99 -5.51 -13.17 2.77
CA LEU A 99 -6.39 -12.01 2.53
C LEU A 99 -5.68 -10.87 1.81
N THR A 100 -4.36 -10.73 1.96
CA THR A 100 -3.55 -9.82 1.18
C THR A 100 -2.08 -10.26 1.21
N ASP A 101 -1.45 -10.30 0.04
CA ASP A 101 0.00 -10.48 -0.15
C ASP A 101 0.82 -9.39 0.56
N LYS A 102 0.14 -8.36 1.10
CA LYS A 102 0.73 -7.20 1.76
C LYS A 102 0.63 -7.23 3.28
N VAL A 103 0.36 -8.37 3.92
CA VAL A 103 0.51 -8.49 5.38
C VAL A 103 1.97 -8.80 5.73
N SER A 104 2.54 -8.05 6.66
CA SER A 104 3.88 -8.34 7.21
C SER A 104 3.85 -8.28 8.72
N THR A 105 4.40 -9.31 9.36
CA THR A 105 4.59 -9.33 10.81
C THR A 105 5.78 -8.46 11.19
N VAL A 106 5.66 -7.72 12.29
CA VAL A 106 6.71 -6.85 12.82
C VAL A 106 7.14 -7.38 14.18
N GLU A 107 8.31 -8.02 14.20
CA GLU A 107 8.91 -8.59 15.40
C GLU A 107 9.30 -7.51 16.41
N ASN A 108 9.18 -7.86 17.69
CA ASN A 108 9.68 -7.02 18.78
C ASN A 108 11.22 -7.03 18.80
N GLN A 109 11.83 -5.87 19.06
CA GLN A 109 13.28 -5.76 19.22
C GLN A 109 13.67 -5.87 20.71
N PRO A 110 14.90 -6.31 21.04
CA PRO A 110 15.36 -6.33 22.42
C PRO A 110 15.28 -4.97 23.13
N ALA A 111 15.44 -3.88 22.37
CA ALA A 111 15.27 -2.52 22.88
C ALA A 111 13.81 -2.23 23.29
N ASP A 112 12.83 -2.80 22.58
CA ASP A 112 11.41 -2.63 22.87
C ASP A 112 11.07 -3.26 24.23
N LEU A 113 11.68 -4.41 24.57
CA LEU A 113 11.49 -5.07 25.87
C LEU A 113 12.06 -4.26 27.03
N LYS A 114 13.24 -3.66 26.86
CA LYS A 114 13.83 -2.79 27.87
C LYS A 114 12.96 -1.55 28.11
N GLU A 115 12.46 -0.97 27.04
CA GLU A 115 11.58 0.20 27.09
C GLU A 115 10.21 -0.14 27.68
N LEU A 116 9.65 -1.32 27.36
CA LEU A 116 8.45 -1.87 27.98
C LEU A 116 8.58 -1.89 29.50
N VAL A 117 9.62 -2.53 30.04
CA VAL A 117 9.84 -2.60 31.50
C VAL A 117 9.93 -1.21 32.11
N ARG A 118 10.62 -0.27 31.46
CA ARG A 118 10.70 1.12 31.91
C ARG A 118 9.33 1.76 31.97
N ARG A 119 8.50 1.61 30.94
CA ARG A 119 7.16 2.23 30.89
C ARG A 119 6.21 1.64 31.92
N LEU A 120 6.19 0.32 32.09
CA LEU A 120 5.37 -0.33 33.11
C LEU A 120 5.76 0.13 34.54
N ALA A 121 7.06 0.13 34.86
CA ALA A 121 7.56 0.52 36.18
C ALA A 121 7.26 2.00 36.51
N ASN A 122 7.32 2.88 35.50
CA ASN A 122 7.12 4.31 35.66
C ASN A 122 5.71 4.77 35.29
N ARG A 123 4.79 3.85 34.97
CA ARG A 123 3.40 4.12 34.54
C ARG A 123 3.32 5.12 33.38
N ILE A 124 4.21 4.97 32.41
CA ILE A 124 4.28 5.82 31.24
C ILE A 124 3.31 5.27 30.18
N PRO A 125 2.39 6.09 29.64
CA PRO A 125 1.49 5.67 28.58
C PRO A 125 2.19 4.97 27.40
N PRO A 126 1.53 4.02 26.71
CA PRO A 126 0.14 3.60 26.93
C PRO A 126 -0.06 2.67 28.13
N ALA A 127 0.96 2.40 28.97
CA ALA A 127 0.76 1.63 30.20
C ALA A 127 -0.30 2.26 31.12
N SER A 128 -1.07 1.42 31.80
CA SER A 128 -2.09 1.87 32.73
C SER A 128 -1.47 2.47 34.01
N PRO A 129 -2.24 3.23 34.82
CA PRO A 129 -1.79 3.69 36.13
C PRO A 129 -1.47 2.55 37.12
N ALA A 130 -1.94 1.33 36.86
CA ALA A 130 -1.59 0.14 37.63
C ALA A 130 -0.24 -0.48 37.19
N GLY A 131 0.37 0.00 36.10
CA GLY A 131 1.56 -0.58 35.50
C GLY A 131 1.27 -1.84 34.68
N GLU A 132 0.06 -1.94 34.13
CA GLU A 132 -0.40 -3.05 33.27
C GLU A 132 -0.34 -2.63 31.79
N GLU A 133 -1.00 -3.39 30.90
CA GLU A 133 -1.10 -3.08 29.45
C GLU A 133 0.22 -3.23 28.68
N ALA A 134 1.01 -4.25 29.04
CA ALA A 134 2.29 -4.55 28.39
C ALA A 134 2.18 -4.70 26.86
N ARG A 135 1.07 -5.25 26.37
CA ARG A 135 0.79 -5.36 24.94
C ARG A 135 0.69 -3.99 24.28
N ASP A 136 -0.13 -3.10 24.83
CA ASP A 136 -0.42 -1.81 24.20
C ASP A 136 0.85 -0.97 24.12
N VAL A 137 1.74 -1.13 25.11
CA VAL A 137 3.10 -0.59 25.08
C VAL A 137 3.92 -1.17 23.93
N LEU A 138 3.98 -2.50 23.75
CA LEU A 138 4.73 -3.10 22.64
C LEU A 138 4.18 -2.69 21.26
N ILE A 139 2.86 -2.60 21.11
CA ILE A 139 2.22 -2.09 19.90
C ILE A 139 2.70 -0.66 19.62
N TRP A 140 2.67 0.21 20.63
CA TRP A 140 3.10 1.59 20.49
C TRP A 140 4.58 1.73 20.10
N LEU A 141 5.46 0.94 20.73
CA LEU A 141 6.88 0.93 20.40
C LEU A 141 7.13 0.46 18.97
N ALA A 142 6.38 -0.54 18.50
CA ALA A 142 6.42 -0.96 17.11
C ALA A 142 5.98 0.17 16.17
N VAL A 143 4.88 0.89 16.47
CA VAL A 143 4.41 2.05 15.69
C VAL A 143 5.50 3.12 15.59
N LEU A 144 6.09 3.55 16.71
CA LEU A 144 7.15 4.57 16.71
C LEU A 144 8.36 4.16 15.87
N ARG A 145 8.75 2.88 15.95
CA ARG A 145 9.89 2.37 15.18
C ARG A 145 9.60 2.33 13.69
N LEU A 146 8.41 1.85 13.30
CA LEU A 146 7.99 1.81 11.91
C LEU A 146 7.86 3.22 11.32
N ALA A 147 7.39 4.18 12.12
CA ALA A 147 7.20 5.57 11.71
C ALA A 147 8.51 6.31 11.41
N ARG A 148 9.66 5.78 11.84
CA ARG A 148 10.97 6.31 11.43
C ARG A 148 11.33 5.98 9.98
N LYS A 149 10.66 5.02 9.37
CA LYS A 149 10.93 4.58 8.00
C LYS A 149 9.88 5.05 7.01
N ASP A 150 8.61 4.88 7.37
CA ASP A 150 7.47 5.13 6.48
C ASP A 150 6.39 5.95 7.18
N GLU A 151 5.52 6.61 6.39
CA GLU A 151 4.26 7.16 6.91
C GLU A 151 3.30 6.03 7.34
N LEU A 152 2.64 6.23 8.49
CA LEU A 152 1.77 5.21 9.09
C LEU A 152 0.37 5.72 9.43
N ALA A 153 -0.62 4.85 9.26
CA ALA A 153 -1.88 4.91 9.96
C ALA A 153 -1.87 3.88 11.09
N PHE A 154 -1.96 4.32 12.34
CA PHE A 154 -2.20 3.46 13.48
C PHE A 154 -3.69 3.43 13.81
N VAL A 155 -4.31 2.26 13.74
CA VAL A 155 -5.74 2.07 13.98
C VAL A 155 -5.91 1.25 15.25
N THR A 156 -6.53 1.86 16.27
CA THR A 156 -6.77 1.21 17.57
C THR A 156 -8.23 1.37 18.00
N GLY A 157 -8.77 0.31 18.60
CA GLY A 157 -10.06 0.36 19.28
C GLY A 157 -9.94 0.78 20.75
N ASP A 158 -8.72 0.87 21.30
CA ASP A 158 -8.49 1.14 22.71
C ASP A 158 -8.38 2.65 23.01
N LYS A 159 -9.54 3.23 23.28
CA LYS A 159 -9.61 4.65 23.65
C LYS A 159 -8.92 4.94 24.99
N LYS A 160 -8.89 4.00 25.93
CA LYS A 160 -8.36 4.26 27.28
C LYS A 160 -6.85 4.24 27.29
N ALA A 161 -6.24 3.32 26.55
CA ALA A 161 -4.78 3.19 26.47
C ALA A 161 -4.16 4.39 25.73
N PHE A 162 -4.77 4.81 24.61
CA PHE A 162 -4.17 5.80 23.70
C PHE A 162 -4.76 7.21 23.78
N HIS A 163 -6.05 7.35 24.11
CA HIS A 163 -6.75 8.63 24.02
C HIS A 163 -7.12 9.20 25.40
N LYS A 164 -7.28 10.52 25.45
CA LYS A 164 -7.83 11.28 26.56
C LYS A 164 -8.67 12.42 25.98
N ASP A 165 -9.93 12.51 26.37
CA ASP A 165 -10.87 13.54 25.90
C ASP A 165 -10.99 13.60 24.36
N GLY A 166 -10.98 12.43 23.71
CA GLY A 166 -11.12 12.29 22.25
C GLY A 166 -9.86 12.63 21.45
N ASN A 167 -8.75 12.98 22.11
CA ASN A 167 -7.46 13.24 21.48
C ASN A 167 -6.43 12.22 21.95
N LEU A 168 -5.35 12.05 21.18
CA LEU A 168 -4.22 11.25 21.63
C LEU A 168 -3.66 11.83 22.94
N LYS A 169 -3.23 10.96 23.86
CA LYS A 169 -2.60 11.42 25.12
C LYS A 169 -1.40 12.33 24.81
N PRO A 170 -1.23 13.48 25.51
CA PRO A 170 -0.18 14.45 25.20
C PRO A 170 1.24 13.88 25.21
N GLU A 171 1.50 12.88 26.04
CA GLU A 171 2.80 12.19 26.11
C GLU A 171 3.07 11.39 24.84
N LEU A 172 2.04 10.71 24.31
CA LEU A 172 2.13 9.94 23.08
C LEU A 172 2.23 10.86 21.86
N GLU A 173 1.52 11.99 21.87
CA GLU A 173 1.61 13.00 20.82
C GLU A 173 3.02 13.61 20.73
N LYS A 174 3.66 13.89 21.88
CA LYS A 174 5.07 14.32 21.91
C LYS A 174 6.01 13.28 21.31
N GLU A 175 5.76 11.99 21.54
CA GLU A 175 6.54 10.92 20.94
C GLU A 175 6.33 10.82 19.43
N LEU A 176 5.10 11.02 18.93
CA LEU A 176 4.84 11.12 17.49
C LEU A 176 5.55 12.32 16.86
N ASN A 177 5.59 13.46 17.54
CA ASN A 177 6.31 14.64 17.04
C ASN A 177 7.85 14.44 17.01
N SER A 178 8.35 13.37 17.65
CA SER A 178 9.78 13.04 17.67
C SER A 178 10.21 12.06 16.56
N VAL A 179 9.26 11.48 15.82
CA VAL A 179 9.57 10.61 14.67
C VAL A 179 9.67 11.44 13.39
N SER A 180 10.43 10.93 12.42
CA SER A 180 10.75 11.66 11.19
C SER A 180 9.61 11.69 10.18
N ASN A 181 8.71 10.70 10.19
CA ASN A 181 7.59 10.62 9.25
C ASN A 181 6.26 10.76 9.99
N ALA A 182 5.23 11.11 9.23
CA ALA A 182 3.91 11.36 9.77
C ALA A 182 3.20 10.07 10.23
N VAL A 183 2.50 10.17 11.36
CA VAL A 183 1.65 9.11 11.91
C VAL A 183 0.26 9.65 12.15
N ALA A 184 -0.73 9.05 11.50
CA ALA A 184 -2.14 9.32 11.76
C ALA A 184 -2.72 8.25 12.68
N VAL A 185 -3.36 8.65 13.79
CA VAL A 185 -3.99 7.73 14.74
C VAL A 185 -5.50 7.75 14.56
N TYR A 186 -6.12 6.58 14.45
CA TYR A 186 -7.55 6.41 14.21
C TYR A 186 -8.21 5.58 15.30
N GLU A 187 -9.35 6.06 15.79
CA GLU A 187 -10.23 5.34 16.72
C GLU A 187 -11.07 4.28 15.98
N GLY A 188 -10.42 3.21 15.55
CA GLY A 188 -11.05 2.07 14.87
C GLY A 188 -11.06 2.18 13.35
N LEU A 189 -11.36 1.05 12.69
CA LEU A 189 -11.23 0.92 11.24
C LEU A 189 -12.23 1.81 10.49
N ASP A 190 -13.43 2.01 11.02
CA ASP A 190 -14.44 2.86 10.37
C ASP A 190 -13.97 4.32 10.29
N ALA A 191 -13.30 4.83 11.33
CA ALA A 191 -12.75 6.18 11.33
C ALA A 191 -11.66 6.33 10.24
N PHE A 192 -10.77 5.33 10.15
CA PHE A 192 -9.76 5.24 9.09
C PHE A 192 -10.41 5.20 7.70
N LEU A 193 -11.34 4.28 7.47
CA LEU A 193 -11.99 4.11 6.17
C LEU A 193 -12.81 5.34 5.78
N LYS A 194 -13.50 5.99 6.72
CA LYS A 194 -14.28 7.20 6.43
C LYS A 194 -13.40 8.33 5.87
N VAL A 195 -12.19 8.49 6.40
CA VAL A 195 -11.24 9.49 5.91
C VAL A 195 -10.69 9.09 4.54
N HIS A 196 -10.19 7.86 4.41
CA HIS A 196 -9.42 7.45 3.23
C HIS A 196 -10.26 6.96 2.04
N HIS A 197 -11.39 6.31 2.29
CA HIS A 197 -12.30 5.86 1.25
C HIS A 197 -12.97 7.07 0.59
N ALA A 198 -13.47 8.03 1.37
CA ALA A 198 -14.11 9.23 0.81
C ALA A 198 -13.14 10.05 -0.07
N ARG A 199 -11.87 10.18 0.35
CA ARG A 199 -10.85 10.92 -0.38
C ARG A 199 -10.50 10.33 -1.73
N SER A 200 -10.45 9.02 -1.86
CA SER A 200 -10.04 8.33 -3.09
C SER A 200 -11.20 7.85 -3.96
N SER A 201 -12.42 7.76 -3.42
CA SER A 201 -13.58 7.18 -4.12
C SER A 201 -13.99 7.87 -5.42
N TRP A 202 -13.62 9.15 -5.60
CA TRP A 202 -13.93 9.92 -6.80
C TRP A 202 -12.84 9.79 -7.88
N ILE A 203 -11.71 9.16 -7.57
CA ILE A 203 -10.63 8.86 -8.54
C ILE A 203 -10.91 7.47 -9.12
N ASP A 204 -11.60 7.45 -10.24
CA ASP A 204 -11.89 6.27 -11.05
C ASP A 204 -11.06 6.28 -12.35
N LYS A 205 -11.25 5.26 -13.19
CA LYS A 205 -10.47 5.12 -14.43
C LYS A 205 -10.75 6.28 -15.37
N GLU A 206 -12.02 6.67 -15.46
CA GLU A 206 -12.52 7.76 -16.29
C GLU A 206 -11.88 9.10 -15.89
N TRP A 207 -11.75 9.38 -14.59
CA TRP A 207 -11.06 10.57 -14.12
C TRP A 207 -9.56 10.54 -14.47
N VAL A 208 -8.89 9.39 -14.30
CA VAL A 208 -7.46 9.24 -14.64
C VAL A 208 -7.24 9.41 -16.14
N GLU A 209 -8.07 8.78 -16.98
CA GLU A 209 -8.07 8.95 -18.44
C GLU A 209 -8.19 10.43 -18.83
N ALA A 210 -9.12 11.16 -18.21
CA ALA A 210 -9.26 12.60 -18.44
C ALA A 210 -8.04 13.42 -17.97
N GLN A 211 -7.32 13.00 -16.93
CA GLN A 211 -6.11 13.71 -16.48
C GLN A 211 -4.90 13.40 -17.35
N VAL A 212 -4.78 12.19 -17.90
CA VAL A 212 -3.64 11.84 -18.75
C VAL A 212 -3.68 12.53 -20.10
N GLU A 213 -4.84 13.03 -20.53
CA GLU A 213 -4.98 13.91 -21.71
C GLU A 213 -4.54 15.36 -21.45
N SER A 214 -4.15 15.71 -20.22
CA SER A 214 -3.71 17.07 -19.90
C SER A 214 -2.32 17.39 -20.48
N SER A 215 -2.13 18.66 -20.87
CA SER A 215 -0.83 19.16 -21.33
C SER A 215 0.28 19.04 -20.29
N LEU A 216 -0.06 18.90 -19.00
CA LEU A 216 0.90 18.64 -17.93
C LEU A 216 1.60 17.30 -18.09
N VAL A 217 0.90 16.28 -18.60
CA VAL A 217 1.48 14.96 -18.87
C VAL A 217 2.41 15.03 -20.07
N ASP A 218 2.01 15.71 -21.15
CA ASP A 218 2.85 15.90 -22.34
C ASP A 218 4.16 16.60 -21.97
N SER A 219 4.08 17.72 -21.23
CA SER A 219 5.25 18.44 -20.74
C SER A 219 6.09 17.62 -19.75
N ALA A 220 5.51 16.67 -19.02
CA ALA A 220 6.27 15.81 -18.13
C ALA A 220 7.05 14.73 -18.91
N ILE A 221 6.40 14.11 -19.91
CA ILE A 221 7.01 13.12 -20.81
C ILE A 221 8.12 13.78 -21.63
N GLU A 222 7.85 14.92 -22.26
CA GLU A 222 8.84 15.70 -23.02
C GLU A 222 10.08 16.01 -22.17
N ARG A 223 9.88 16.52 -20.94
CA ARG A 223 10.99 16.82 -20.01
C ARG A 223 11.79 15.57 -19.60
N TYR A 224 11.15 14.40 -19.50
CA TYR A 224 11.85 13.17 -19.16
C TYR A 224 12.67 12.62 -20.33
N ILE A 225 12.13 12.76 -21.55
CA ILE A 225 12.75 12.28 -22.79
C ILE A 225 13.92 13.16 -23.21
N ASN A 226 13.81 14.47 -23.02
CA ASN A 226 14.84 15.42 -23.41
C ASN A 226 16.20 15.08 -22.74
N GLY A 227 17.20 14.74 -23.54
CA GLY A 227 18.51 14.23 -23.10
C GLY A 227 18.62 12.71 -22.93
N LYS A 228 17.57 11.93 -23.21
CA LYS A 228 17.53 10.45 -23.15
C LYS A 228 17.08 9.80 -24.46
N GLU A 229 17.00 10.56 -25.54
CA GLU A 229 16.35 10.19 -26.80
C GLU A 229 17.03 9.01 -27.47
N ASN A 230 18.36 8.89 -27.32
CA ASN A 230 19.14 7.74 -27.76
C ASN A 230 18.55 6.40 -27.29
N ARG A 231 17.95 6.34 -26.09
CA ARG A 231 17.38 5.09 -25.55
C ARG A 231 16.09 4.68 -26.26
N LEU A 232 15.29 5.63 -26.71
CA LEU A 232 13.96 5.37 -27.26
C LEU A 232 14.01 5.22 -28.79
N VAL A 233 14.85 6.03 -29.43
CA VAL A 233 14.85 6.19 -30.89
C VAL A 233 15.79 5.22 -31.60
N MET A 234 16.96 4.91 -31.04
CA MET A 234 18.00 4.16 -31.78
C MET A 234 17.54 2.83 -32.41
N PRO A 235 16.74 1.97 -31.75
CA PRO A 235 16.29 0.71 -32.36
C PRO A 235 15.31 0.90 -33.54
N SER A 236 14.82 2.12 -33.79
CA SER A 236 13.90 2.43 -34.89
C SER A 236 14.60 2.91 -36.16
N VAL A 237 15.93 3.10 -36.10
CA VAL A 237 16.75 3.69 -37.19
C VAL A 237 17.76 2.69 -37.74
N ASP A 238 17.49 1.38 -37.62
CA ASP A 238 18.27 0.28 -38.20
C ASP A 238 18.16 0.24 -39.75
N HIS A 239 18.40 1.37 -40.41
CA HIS A 239 18.68 1.44 -41.83
C HIS A 239 20.19 1.34 -42.04
N GLU A 240 20.60 0.39 -42.90
CA GLU A 240 21.99 0.09 -43.22
C GLU A 240 22.79 1.37 -43.53
N GLY A 241 23.64 1.79 -42.58
CA GLY A 241 24.53 2.94 -42.72
C GLY A 241 23.99 4.30 -42.27
N ALA A 242 22.79 4.37 -41.68
CA ALA A 242 22.28 5.58 -41.05
C ALA A 242 22.89 5.77 -39.65
N LYS A 243 23.45 6.96 -39.39
CA LYS A 243 24.01 7.34 -38.08
C LYS A 243 23.19 8.48 -37.49
N PHE A 244 22.58 8.25 -36.34
CA PHE A 244 21.86 9.29 -35.61
C PHE A 244 22.81 10.45 -35.27
N THR A 245 22.42 11.70 -35.57
CA THR A 245 23.27 12.88 -35.36
C THR A 245 23.29 13.34 -33.90
N GLY A 246 22.34 12.84 -33.09
CA GLY A 246 22.08 13.35 -31.74
C GLY A 246 20.93 14.36 -31.69
N TYR A 247 20.47 14.85 -32.84
CA TYR A 247 19.30 15.74 -32.90
C TYR A 247 18.00 14.93 -32.85
N SER A 248 17.18 15.27 -31.87
CA SER A 248 15.81 14.77 -31.71
C SER A 248 14.93 15.89 -31.19
N ASN A 249 13.69 15.91 -31.65
CA ASN A 249 12.68 16.87 -31.25
C ASN A 249 11.37 16.12 -30.96
N PHE A 250 10.91 16.20 -29.72
CA PHE A 250 9.62 15.65 -29.33
C PHE A 250 8.51 16.52 -29.92
N VAL A 251 7.62 15.92 -30.72
CA VAL A 251 6.53 16.65 -31.36
C VAL A 251 5.28 16.58 -30.49
N GLN A 252 4.81 15.37 -30.19
CA GLN A 252 3.60 15.14 -29.42
C GLN A 252 3.48 13.68 -28.94
N VAL A 253 2.49 13.43 -28.08
CA VAL A 253 1.96 12.09 -27.82
C VAL A 253 0.78 11.86 -28.77
N VAL A 254 0.90 10.89 -29.68
CA VAL A 254 -0.11 10.57 -30.71
C VAL A 254 -1.29 9.84 -30.10
N GLN A 255 -1.00 8.82 -29.30
CA GLN A 255 -1.98 7.98 -28.65
C GLN A 255 -1.48 7.61 -27.26
N ARG A 256 -2.41 7.47 -26.31
CA ARG A 256 -2.09 6.98 -24.96
C ARG A 256 -3.25 6.16 -24.40
N ASP A 257 -2.94 5.17 -23.56
CA ASP A 257 -3.93 4.39 -22.82
C ASP A 257 -3.44 4.13 -21.39
N VAL A 258 -4.37 4.16 -20.45
CA VAL A 258 -4.11 3.90 -19.03
C VAL A 258 -4.17 2.39 -18.80
N GLU A 259 -3.02 1.76 -18.67
CA GLU A 259 -2.93 0.33 -18.40
C GLU A 259 -3.35 0.01 -16.96
N ASN A 260 -2.88 0.81 -16.00
CA ASN A 260 -3.18 0.63 -14.59
C ASN A 260 -3.02 1.96 -13.82
N PHE A 261 -3.71 2.08 -12.69
CA PHE A 261 -3.47 3.18 -11.76
C PHE A 261 -3.68 2.75 -10.31
N PHE A 262 -3.06 3.49 -9.41
CA PHE A 262 -3.18 3.28 -7.97
C PHE A 262 -3.16 4.65 -7.27
N VAL A 263 -3.91 4.79 -6.18
CA VAL A 263 -4.07 6.05 -5.44
C VAL A 263 -3.46 5.88 -4.06
N SER A 264 -2.42 6.64 -3.74
CA SER A 264 -1.84 6.73 -2.40
C SER A 264 -2.32 8.01 -1.72
N ASP A 265 -2.93 7.88 -0.54
CA ASP A 265 -3.25 9.02 0.31
C ASP A 265 -1.98 9.46 1.05
N MET A 266 -1.74 10.77 1.13
CA MET A 266 -0.66 11.37 1.90
C MET A 266 -1.23 12.03 3.16
N VAL A 267 -0.46 12.04 4.25
CA VAL A 267 -0.93 12.64 5.51
C VAL A 267 -1.23 14.14 5.38
N SER A 268 -0.56 14.84 4.45
CA SER A 268 -0.81 16.24 4.11
C SER A 268 -2.21 16.53 3.55
N GLY A 269 -2.99 15.50 3.20
CA GLY A 269 -4.28 15.63 2.54
C GLY A 269 -4.19 15.75 1.02
N ALA A 270 -2.98 15.80 0.45
CA ALA A 270 -2.77 15.55 -0.96
C ALA A 270 -2.84 14.03 -1.25
N MET A 271 -3.12 13.69 -2.50
CA MET A 271 -3.10 12.32 -2.98
C MET A 271 -2.07 12.18 -4.10
N MET A 272 -1.39 11.05 -4.13
CA MET A 272 -0.53 10.66 -5.22
C MET A 272 -1.22 9.58 -6.04
N VAL A 273 -1.48 9.83 -7.31
CA VAL A 273 -1.99 8.81 -8.24
C VAL A 273 -0.83 8.33 -9.08
N GLY A 274 -0.42 7.08 -8.88
CA GLY A 274 0.54 6.44 -9.76
C GLY A 274 -0.19 5.84 -10.95
N VAL A 275 0.30 6.11 -12.16
CA VAL A 275 -0.34 5.69 -13.42
C VAL A 275 0.70 4.99 -14.28
N SER A 276 0.39 3.79 -14.76
CA SER A 276 1.16 3.12 -15.81
C SER A 276 0.46 3.38 -17.13
N LEU A 277 1.18 4.04 -18.04
CA LEU A 277 0.66 4.59 -19.28
C LEU A 277 1.37 3.92 -20.46
N TRP A 278 0.59 3.38 -21.40
CA TRP A 278 1.09 3.06 -22.72
C TRP A 278 0.96 4.30 -23.61
N ALA A 279 1.99 4.64 -24.39
CA ALA A 279 1.91 5.79 -25.29
C ALA A 279 2.70 5.58 -26.60
N GLU A 280 2.15 6.07 -27.70
CA GLU A 280 2.84 6.25 -28.97
C GLU A 280 3.25 7.70 -29.10
N LEU A 281 4.54 7.94 -29.30
CA LEU A 281 5.10 9.29 -29.41
C LEU A 281 5.35 9.65 -30.86
N GLU A 282 5.34 10.93 -31.19
CA GLU A 282 5.85 11.44 -32.46
C GLU A 282 7.15 12.19 -32.18
N ILE A 283 8.26 11.69 -32.73
CA ILE A 283 9.59 12.28 -32.53
C ILE A 283 10.24 12.51 -33.89
N GLU A 284 10.66 13.74 -34.13
CA GLU A 284 11.53 14.09 -35.25
C GLU A 284 12.97 13.76 -34.88
N ILE A 285 13.69 13.08 -35.78
CA ILE A 285 15.10 12.76 -35.60
C ILE A 285 15.90 13.09 -36.84
N GLU A 286 17.16 13.45 -36.66
CA GLU A 286 18.10 13.63 -37.75
C GLU A 286 19.14 12.50 -37.78
N PHE A 287 19.41 12.01 -38.98
CA PHE A 287 20.43 11.00 -39.23
C PHE A 287 21.26 11.35 -40.46
N GLU A 288 22.52 10.93 -40.43
CA GLU A 288 23.45 10.96 -41.57
C GLU A 288 23.43 9.61 -42.28
N ILE A 289 23.16 9.60 -43.57
CA ILE A 289 23.31 8.38 -44.38
C ILE A 289 24.73 8.36 -44.95
N GLY A 290 25.50 7.33 -44.60
CA GLY A 290 26.78 7.07 -45.26
C GLY A 290 26.55 6.79 -46.74
N GLN A 291 27.15 7.59 -47.64
CA GLN A 291 27.08 7.27 -49.06
C GLN A 291 27.85 5.99 -49.34
N ASP A 292 27.23 5.12 -50.13
CA ASP A 292 27.86 3.90 -50.62
C ASP A 292 29.16 4.28 -51.35
N VAL A 293 30.29 3.83 -50.81
CA VAL A 293 31.65 4.32 -51.12
C VAL A 293 32.00 4.17 -52.60
N TRP A 294 31.23 3.37 -53.33
CA TRP A 294 31.46 3.02 -54.72
C TRP A 294 30.92 4.02 -55.76
N LEU A 295 29.96 4.91 -55.42
CA LEU A 295 29.24 5.70 -56.45
C LEU A 295 29.43 7.22 -56.40
N SER A 296 30.09 7.79 -55.40
CA SER A 296 30.18 9.26 -55.26
C SER A 296 31.51 9.72 -54.68
N ARG A 297 32.34 10.37 -55.51
CA ARG A 297 33.66 10.90 -55.11
C ARG A 297 33.62 12.37 -54.62
N SER A 298 32.46 13.00 -54.47
CA SER A 298 32.42 14.47 -54.26
C SER A 298 31.29 15.05 -53.41
N LYS A 299 30.39 14.25 -52.82
CA LYS A 299 29.36 14.77 -51.91
C LYS A 299 29.60 14.25 -50.49
N GLY A 300 29.72 15.16 -49.53
CA GLY A 300 29.79 14.82 -48.10
C GLY A 300 28.53 14.11 -47.61
N PRO A 301 28.52 13.64 -46.35
CA PRO A 301 27.32 13.06 -45.74
C PRO A 301 26.15 14.03 -45.87
N THR A 302 24.98 13.51 -46.23
CA THR A 302 23.73 14.27 -46.24
C THR A 302 22.93 13.91 -45.00
N SER A 303 22.58 14.91 -44.20
CA SER A 303 21.64 14.73 -43.10
C SER A 303 20.20 14.70 -43.63
N GLN A 304 19.36 13.88 -43.00
CA GLN A 304 17.93 13.78 -43.27
C GLN A 304 17.17 13.81 -41.95
N VAL A 305 16.05 14.53 -41.93
CA VAL A 305 15.11 14.53 -40.81
C VAL A 305 13.97 13.57 -41.13
N LYS A 306 13.60 12.71 -40.18
CA LYS A 306 12.49 11.77 -40.29
C LYS A 306 11.68 11.77 -38.99
N VAL A 307 10.38 11.62 -39.13
CA VAL A 307 9.47 11.38 -38.01
C VAL A 307 9.44 9.88 -37.71
N VAL A 308 9.59 9.52 -36.44
CA VAL A 308 9.47 8.16 -35.93
C VAL A 308 8.41 8.09 -34.84
N TYR A 309 7.84 6.89 -34.68
CA TYR A 309 6.74 6.64 -33.74
C TYR A 309 7.11 5.56 -32.71
N PRO A 310 7.99 5.85 -31.73
CA PRO A 310 8.31 4.89 -30.70
C PRO A 310 7.11 4.69 -29.77
N VAL A 311 6.85 3.42 -29.45
CA VAL A 311 5.88 3.02 -28.44
C VAL A 311 6.60 2.85 -27.11
N ILE A 312 6.03 3.41 -26.05
CA ILE A 312 6.60 3.41 -24.71
C ILE A 312 5.59 2.94 -23.66
N SER A 313 6.13 2.44 -22.55
CA SER A 313 5.45 2.31 -21.27
C SER A 313 6.06 3.33 -20.30
N ALA A 314 5.23 4.18 -19.71
CA ALA A 314 5.64 5.23 -18.78
C ALA A 314 4.97 5.07 -17.43
N ASP A 315 5.75 5.17 -16.35
CA ASP A 315 5.23 5.23 -15.00
C ASP A 315 5.19 6.70 -14.52
N LEU A 316 3.98 7.21 -14.32
CA LEU A 316 3.70 8.57 -13.91
C LEU A 316 3.30 8.63 -12.44
N GLN A 317 3.60 9.77 -11.82
CA GLN A 317 3.12 10.16 -10.49
C GLN A 317 2.40 11.50 -10.61
N LEU A 318 1.09 11.47 -10.37
CA LEU A 318 0.20 12.62 -10.39
C LEU A 318 -0.03 13.09 -8.95
N GLU A 319 0.37 14.31 -8.62
CA GLU A 319 0.02 14.93 -7.35
C GLU A 319 -1.33 15.62 -7.48
N VAL A 320 -2.27 15.27 -6.60
CA VAL A 320 -3.66 15.72 -6.65
C VAL A 320 -4.02 16.37 -5.33
N ALA A 321 -4.50 17.62 -5.40
CA ALA A 321 -4.99 18.34 -4.22
C ALA A 321 -6.26 19.10 -4.57
N ASN A 322 -7.23 19.11 -3.65
CA ASN A 322 -8.54 19.76 -3.85
C ASN A 322 -9.23 19.33 -5.15
N LYS A 323 -9.18 18.02 -5.47
CA LYS A 323 -9.74 17.43 -6.70
C LYS A 323 -9.18 17.99 -8.01
N SER A 324 -7.97 18.53 -7.98
CA SER A 324 -7.29 19.08 -9.15
C SER A 324 -5.87 18.54 -9.24
N LEU A 325 -5.44 18.20 -10.45
CA LEU A 325 -4.07 17.82 -10.75
C LEU A 325 -3.14 19.03 -10.49
N LYS A 326 -2.12 18.82 -9.67
CA LYS A 326 -1.15 19.86 -9.28
C LYS A 326 0.17 19.71 -10.01
N SER A 327 0.69 18.49 -10.06
CA SER A 327 1.97 18.20 -10.70
C SER A 327 1.96 16.80 -11.29
N VAL A 328 2.81 16.59 -12.29
CA VAL A 328 3.06 15.31 -12.93
C VAL A 328 4.56 15.08 -12.94
N THR A 329 4.98 13.93 -12.44
CA THR A 329 6.38 13.48 -12.48
C THR A 329 6.45 12.14 -13.18
N VAL A 330 7.36 12.00 -14.14
CA VAL A 330 7.66 10.72 -14.78
C VAL A 330 8.71 10.01 -13.94
N SER A 331 8.35 8.85 -13.39
CA SER A 331 9.27 8.00 -12.61
C SER A 331 10.16 7.19 -13.54
N ASP A 332 9.58 6.62 -14.59
CA ASP A 332 10.33 5.88 -15.60
C ASP A 332 9.64 5.88 -16.98
N ILE A 333 10.43 5.62 -18.03
CA ILE A 333 9.95 5.35 -19.39
C ILE A 333 10.80 4.22 -19.97
N GLU A 334 10.12 3.16 -20.41
CA GLU A 334 10.69 2.05 -21.14
C GLU A 334 10.05 1.96 -22.53
N ARG A 335 10.76 1.36 -23.49
CA ARG A 335 10.18 1.06 -24.81
C ARG A 335 9.34 -0.22 -24.67
N ALA A 336 8.10 -0.17 -25.13
CA ALA A 336 7.15 -1.28 -25.03
C ALA A 336 7.45 -2.42 -26.02
#